data_AF-Q5HYM8-F1
#
_entry.id   AF-Q5HYM8-F1
#
_cell.length_a   1.000
_cell.length_b   1.000
_cell.length_c   1.000
_cell.angle_alpha   90.00
_cell.angle_beta   90.00
_cell.angle_gamma   90.00
#
_symmetry.space_group_name_H-M   'P 1'
#
loop_
_entity.id
_entity.type
_entity.pdbx_description
1 polymer ?
#
loop_
_entity_poly.entity_id
_entity_poly.type
_entity_poly.pdbx_seq_one_letter_code
_entity_poly.pdbx_strand_id
1 'polypeptide(L)'
;GCSEPRCFNGGTCQQALYFSDFVCQCPEGFAGKCCEIDTRATCYEDQGISYRGTWSTAESGAECTNWNSSALAQKPYSGRRPDAIRLGLGNHNYCRRNPDRDSKPWCYVFKAGKYSSEFCSTPACSEG
;
A
#
# COMPACT_ATOMS: atom_id res chain seq x y z
N GLY A 1 -12.06 13.81 -12.82
CA GLY A 1 -12.93 14.72 -12.04
C GLY A 1 -13.71 13.97 -10.98
N CYS A 2 -14.42 14.68 -10.11
CA CYS A 2 -15.16 14.11 -8.96
C CYS A 2 -16.54 13.53 -9.29
N SER A 3 -16.81 13.25 -10.56
CA SER A 3 -18.03 12.60 -11.04
C SER A 3 -18.10 11.11 -10.65
N GLU A 4 -16.97 10.49 -10.31
CA GLU A 4 -16.88 9.14 -9.73
C GLU A 4 -16.20 9.22 -8.35
N PRO A 5 -16.76 8.60 -7.30
CA PRO A 5 -16.11 8.57 -5.99
C PRO A 5 -14.84 7.73 -6.07
N ARG A 6 -13.68 8.38 -6.00
CA ARG A 6 -12.35 7.75 -6.00
C ARG A 6 -11.60 7.88 -4.67
N CYS A 7 -12.12 8.68 -3.74
CA CYS A 7 -11.54 8.85 -2.42
C CYS A 7 -12.10 7.77 -1.47
N PHE A 8 -11.21 7.08 -0.78
CA PHE A 8 -11.50 6.06 0.23
C PHE A 8 -11.65 6.70 1.62
N ASN A 9 -12.12 5.90 2.58
CA ASN A 9 -12.11 6.22 4.01
C ASN A 9 -12.76 7.57 4.38
N GLY A 10 -13.82 7.96 3.67
CA GLY A 10 -14.52 9.23 3.91
C GLY A 10 -13.80 10.47 3.37
N GLY A 11 -12.81 10.30 2.49
CA GLY A 11 -12.15 11.41 1.82
C GLY A 11 -13.10 12.21 0.92
N THR A 12 -12.94 13.54 0.94
CA THR A 12 -13.75 14.46 0.14
C THR A 12 -13.07 14.72 -1.20
N CYS A 13 -13.75 14.40 -2.30
CA CYS A 13 -13.24 14.69 -3.64
C CYS A 13 -13.44 16.16 -4.00
N GLN A 14 -12.36 16.81 -4.42
CA GLN A 14 -12.38 18.18 -4.94
C GLN A 14 -11.81 18.22 -6.36
N GLN A 15 -12.46 18.98 -7.24
CA GLN A 15 -11.99 19.17 -8.62
C GLN A 15 -10.79 20.12 -8.63
N ALA A 16 -9.69 19.72 -9.27
CA ALA A 16 -8.52 20.59 -9.36
C ALA A 16 -8.84 21.82 -10.23
N LEU A 17 -8.46 23.01 -9.77
CA LEU A 17 -8.79 24.28 -10.43
C LEU A 17 -8.08 24.48 -11.78
N TYR A 18 -6.91 23.85 -11.98
CA TYR A 18 -6.04 24.06 -13.14
C TYR A 18 -5.78 22.80 -13.97
N PHE A 19 -6.32 21.66 -13.56
CA PHE A 19 -6.08 20.37 -14.20
C PHE A 19 -7.38 19.57 -14.27
N SER A 20 -7.54 18.73 -15.28
CA SER A 20 -8.68 17.81 -15.43
C SER A 20 -8.73 16.70 -14.36
N ASP A 21 -7.81 16.74 -13.38
CA ASP A 21 -7.68 15.73 -12.32
C ASP A 21 -8.54 16.10 -11.09
N PHE A 22 -8.60 15.17 -10.14
CA PHE A 22 -9.23 15.36 -8.85
C PHE A 22 -8.20 15.29 -7.72
N VAL A 23 -8.54 15.87 -6.59
CA VAL A 23 -7.75 15.81 -5.34
C VAL A 23 -8.65 15.29 -4.24
N CYS A 24 -8.16 14.33 -3.46
CA CYS A 24 -8.86 13.88 -2.26
C CYS A 24 -8.35 14.63 -1.04
N GLN A 25 -9.27 15.24 -0.29
CA GLN A 25 -8.99 15.71 1.07
C GLN A 25 -9.18 14.54 2.03
N CYS A 26 -8.09 14.06 2.62
CA CYS A 26 -8.12 12.90 3.50
C CYS A 26 -8.42 13.31 4.95
N PRO A 27 -9.28 12.56 5.67
CA PRO A 27 -9.47 12.75 7.09
C PRO A 27 -8.19 12.44 7.88
N GLU A 28 -8.15 12.89 9.13
CA GLU A 28 -7.01 12.60 10.02
C GLU A 28 -6.84 11.09 10.21
N GLY A 29 -5.60 10.61 10.03
CA GLY A 29 -5.28 9.17 10.05
C GLY A 29 -5.29 8.51 8.68
N PHE A 30 -5.62 9.22 7.60
CA PHE A 30 -5.57 8.69 6.24
C PHE A 30 -4.67 9.53 5.32
N ALA A 31 -4.03 8.87 4.36
CA ALA A 31 -3.11 9.48 3.40
C ALA A 31 -3.15 8.79 2.02
N GLY A 32 -2.41 9.33 1.06
CA GLY A 32 -2.33 8.80 -0.31
C GLY A 32 -3.15 9.64 -1.31
N LYS A 33 -3.06 9.30 -2.60
CA LYS A 33 -3.76 10.07 -3.66
C LYS A 33 -5.28 9.98 -3.50
N CYS A 34 -5.74 8.85 -3.00
CA CYS A 34 -7.13 8.49 -2.84
C CYS A 34 -7.50 8.25 -1.38
N CYS A 35 -6.70 8.66 -0.39
CA CYS A 35 -6.91 8.35 1.03
C CYS A 35 -6.92 6.84 1.33
N GLU A 36 -6.18 6.08 0.54
CA GLU A 36 -6.09 4.62 0.58
C GLU A 36 -5.13 4.09 1.65
N ILE A 37 -4.34 4.96 2.29
CA ILE A 37 -3.33 4.60 3.30
C ILE A 37 -3.90 4.94 4.67
N ASP A 38 -3.86 3.98 5.59
CA ASP A 38 -4.20 4.18 7.00
C ASP A 38 -2.89 4.44 7.77
N THR A 39 -2.69 5.64 8.30
CA THR A 39 -1.46 6.00 9.01
C THR A 39 -1.49 5.58 10.49
N ARG A 40 -2.63 5.12 10.99
CA ARG A 40 -2.83 4.68 12.38
C ARG A 40 -2.71 3.16 12.54
N ALA A 41 -2.83 2.39 11.45
CA ALA A 41 -2.69 0.94 11.47
C ALA A 41 -1.27 0.47 11.83
N THR A 42 -1.08 0.03 13.08
CA THR A 42 0.18 -0.52 13.60
C THR A 42 0.28 -2.04 13.52
N CYS A 43 -0.83 -2.74 13.31
CA CYS A 43 -0.92 -4.19 13.20
C CYS A 43 -1.87 -4.57 12.05
N TYR A 44 -1.88 -5.84 11.65
CA TYR A 44 -2.79 -6.34 10.61
C TYR A 44 -3.83 -7.31 11.18
N GLU A 45 -5.03 -7.25 10.60
CA GLU A 45 -6.15 -8.16 10.82
C GLU A 45 -6.45 -8.94 9.53
N ASP A 46 -7.27 -9.99 9.58
CA ASP A 46 -7.75 -10.73 8.39
C ASP A 46 -6.62 -11.11 7.40
N GLN A 47 -5.48 -11.62 7.91
CA GLN A 47 -4.28 -11.95 7.12
C GLN A 47 -3.72 -10.77 6.30
N GLY A 48 -4.10 -9.54 6.64
CA GLY A 48 -3.69 -8.30 6.01
C GLY A 48 -4.52 -7.89 4.79
N ILE A 49 -5.71 -8.48 4.54
CA ILE A 49 -6.57 -8.13 3.38
C ILE A 49 -6.87 -6.64 3.34
N SER A 50 -7.36 -6.11 4.45
CA SER A 50 -7.67 -4.70 4.67
C SER A 50 -6.44 -3.86 5.02
N TYR A 51 -5.29 -4.49 5.30
CA TYR A 51 -4.12 -3.77 5.79
C TYR A 51 -3.62 -2.74 4.78
N ARG A 52 -3.72 -1.47 5.16
CA ARG A 52 -3.23 -0.32 4.40
C ARG A 52 -2.31 0.57 5.23
N GLY A 53 -1.70 -0.01 6.26
CA GLY A 53 -0.73 0.65 7.13
C GLY A 53 0.53 1.12 6.43
N THR A 54 1.40 1.75 7.20
CA THR A 54 2.67 2.37 6.75
C THR A 54 3.91 1.55 7.08
N TRP A 55 3.75 0.31 7.57
CA TRP A 55 4.88 -0.55 7.91
C TRP A 55 5.74 -0.87 6.68
N SER A 56 7.05 -0.71 6.77
CA SER A 56 7.96 -0.80 5.62
C SER A 56 9.19 -1.67 5.91
N THR A 57 9.09 -2.58 6.88
CA THR A 57 10.19 -3.44 7.32
C THR A 57 9.83 -4.92 7.19
N ALA A 58 10.72 -5.69 6.58
CA ALA A 58 10.64 -7.14 6.49
C ALA A 58 11.02 -7.82 7.82
N GLU A 59 10.65 -9.09 8.01
CA GLU A 59 11.06 -9.87 9.20
C GLU A 59 12.56 -9.97 9.39
N SER A 60 13.29 -9.92 8.29
CA SER A 60 14.75 -9.92 8.30
C SER A 60 15.36 -8.58 8.72
N GLY A 61 14.54 -7.56 9.00
CA GLY A 61 14.96 -6.18 9.24
C GLY A 61 15.25 -5.39 7.96
N ALA A 62 15.18 -6.02 6.78
CA ALA A 62 15.41 -5.33 5.52
C ALA A 62 14.31 -4.30 5.24
N GLU A 63 14.70 -3.16 4.68
CA GLU A 63 13.76 -2.14 4.24
C GLU A 63 13.03 -2.59 2.96
N CYS A 64 11.72 -2.37 2.93
CA CYS A 64 10.90 -2.67 1.78
C CYS A 64 11.21 -1.74 0.59
N THR A 65 11.07 -2.29 -0.62
CA THR A 65 11.25 -1.57 -1.88
C THR A 65 9.96 -0.88 -2.29
N ASN A 66 10.06 0.34 -2.82
CA ASN A 66 8.92 1.08 -3.34
C ASN A 66 8.25 0.30 -4.49
N TRP A 67 6.93 0.09 -4.41
CA TRP A 67 6.18 -0.71 -5.40
C TRP A 67 6.22 -0.12 -6.81
N ASN A 68 6.38 1.20 -6.93
CA ASN A 68 6.49 1.91 -8.21
C ASN A 68 7.94 2.03 -8.72
N SER A 69 8.91 1.45 -8.01
CA SER A 69 10.30 1.42 -8.47
C SER A 69 10.44 0.73 -9.81
N SER A 70 11.26 1.29 -10.71
CA SER A 70 11.59 0.68 -12.01
C SER A 70 12.22 -0.71 -11.85
N ALA A 71 12.89 -0.97 -10.72
CA ALA A 71 13.46 -2.27 -10.40
C ALA A 71 12.39 -3.38 -10.22
N LEU A 72 11.15 -3.01 -9.91
CA LEU A 72 10.02 -3.94 -9.78
C LEU A 72 9.12 -3.97 -11.02
N ALA A 73 9.47 -3.24 -12.09
CA ALA A 73 8.61 -3.10 -13.27
C ALA A 73 8.22 -4.45 -13.91
N GLN A 74 9.10 -5.45 -13.82
CA GLN A 74 8.89 -6.80 -14.36
C GLN A 74 8.38 -7.81 -13.32
N LYS A 75 8.12 -7.38 -12.08
CA LYS A 75 7.57 -8.24 -11.04
C LYS A 75 6.05 -8.33 -11.15
N PRO A 76 5.45 -9.47 -10.77
CA PRO A 76 4.01 -9.68 -10.90
C PRO A 76 3.20 -8.67 -10.09
N TYR A 77 3.69 -8.22 -8.92
CA TYR A 77 3.07 -7.19 -8.09
C TYR A 77 3.91 -5.92 -8.10
N SER A 78 3.40 -4.86 -8.72
CA SER A 78 4.06 -3.55 -8.73
C SER A 78 3.03 -2.44 -8.85
N GLY A 79 3.46 -1.21 -8.60
CA GLY A 79 2.63 -0.01 -8.78
C GLY A 79 2.23 0.27 -10.24
N ARG A 80 2.78 -0.49 -11.21
CA ARG A 80 2.44 -0.36 -12.64
C ARG A 80 1.21 -1.17 -13.06
N ARG A 81 0.66 -2.00 -12.17
CA ARG A 81 -0.51 -2.81 -12.51
C ARG A 81 -1.78 -1.96 -12.63
N PRO A 82 -2.73 -2.35 -13.50
CA PRO A 82 -4.03 -1.67 -13.59
C PRO A 82 -4.83 -1.72 -12.28
N ASP A 83 -4.71 -2.80 -11.51
CA ASP A 83 -5.39 -3.03 -10.23
C ASP A 83 -4.54 -2.61 -9.01
N ALA A 84 -3.41 -1.93 -9.23
CA ALA A 84 -2.45 -1.56 -8.18
C ALA A 84 -3.11 -0.82 -7.00
N ILE A 85 -3.99 0.15 -7.30
CA ILE A 85 -4.73 0.92 -6.27
C ILE A 85 -5.58 0.01 -5.38
N ARG A 86 -6.27 -0.99 -5.95
CA ARG A 86 -7.11 -1.93 -5.18
C ARG A 86 -6.25 -2.81 -4.27
N LEU A 87 -5.07 -3.19 -4.74
CA LEU A 87 -4.08 -3.94 -3.97
C LEU A 87 -3.28 -3.08 -2.99
N GLY A 88 -3.48 -1.75 -2.99
CA GLY A 88 -2.70 -0.81 -2.20
C GLY A 88 -1.24 -0.70 -2.65
N LEU A 89 -0.92 -1.05 -3.90
CA LEU A 89 0.42 -0.91 -4.48
C LEU A 89 0.52 0.49 -5.11
N GLY A 90 1.45 1.31 -4.62
CA GLY A 90 1.57 2.70 -5.03
C GLY A 90 3.00 3.23 -4.95
N ASN A 91 3.14 4.55 -4.97
CA ASN A 91 4.43 5.20 -4.82
C ASN A 91 4.87 5.27 -3.34
N HIS A 92 4.98 4.10 -2.72
CA HIS A 92 5.44 3.89 -1.35
C HIS A 92 6.03 2.48 -1.23
N ASN A 93 6.67 2.17 -0.11
CA ASN A 93 7.24 0.86 0.18
C ASN A 93 6.51 0.08 1.28
N TYR A 94 5.30 0.49 1.63
CA TYR A 94 4.53 -0.15 2.70
C TYR A 94 4.13 -1.59 2.39
N CYS A 95 4.13 -2.44 3.41
CA CYS A 95 3.70 -3.82 3.39
C CYS A 95 2.26 -3.95 2.91
N ARG A 96 2.00 -4.91 2.02
CA ARG A 96 0.67 -5.21 1.49
C ARG A 96 0.41 -6.70 1.54
N ARG A 97 -0.86 -7.10 1.41
CA ARG A 97 -1.20 -8.52 1.32
C ARG A 97 -0.61 -9.14 0.06
N ASN A 98 -0.26 -10.42 0.15
CA ASN A 98 0.02 -11.22 -1.03
C ASN A 98 -1.26 -11.90 -1.48
N PRO A 99 -1.78 -11.63 -2.69
CA PRO A 99 -2.91 -12.39 -3.23
C PRO A 99 -2.60 -13.88 -3.37
N ASP A 100 -1.33 -14.25 -3.60
CA ASP A 100 -0.89 -15.62 -3.81
C ASP A 100 -0.43 -16.34 -2.53
N ARG A 101 -0.32 -15.64 -1.40
CA ARG A 101 0.17 -16.23 -0.13
C ARG A 101 -0.74 -15.81 1.03
N ASP A 102 -1.48 -16.79 1.57
CA ASP A 102 -2.50 -16.61 2.60
C ASP A 102 -1.92 -16.67 4.01
N SER A 103 -1.18 -15.65 4.44
CA SER A 103 -0.76 -15.61 5.85
C SER A 103 -0.61 -14.20 6.40
N LYS A 104 0.19 -13.35 5.76
CA LYS A 104 0.53 -12.04 6.33
C LYS A 104 1.08 -11.05 5.30
N PRO A 105 1.17 -9.75 5.65
CA PRO A 105 1.71 -8.75 4.76
C PRO A 105 3.16 -9.04 4.33
N TRP A 106 3.49 -8.59 3.13
CA TRP A 106 4.79 -8.80 2.51
C TRP A 106 5.22 -7.55 1.73
N CYS A 107 6.49 -7.53 1.33
CA CYS A 107 7.06 -6.56 0.42
C CYS A 107 8.21 -7.16 -0.39
N TYR A 108 8.69 -6.44 -1.40
CA TYR A 108 9.96 -6.77 -2.04
C TYR A 108 11.12 -6.17 -1.26
N VAL A 109 12.20 -6.94 -1.10
CA VAL A 109 13.47 -6.47 -0.54
C VAL A 109 14.61 -6.79 -1.49
N PHE A 110 15.68 -6.01 -1.41
CA PHE A 110 16.90 -6.27 -2.18
C PHE A 110 17.92 -6.97 -1.30
N LYS A 111 18.27 -8.22 -1.65
CA LYS A 111 19.27 -9.02 -0.93
C LYS A 111 20.19 -9.74 -1.89
N ALA A 112 21.49 -9.71 -1.59
CA ALA A 112 22.52 -10.40 -2.36
C ALA A 112 22.42 -10.14 -3.89
N GLY A 113 22.13 -8.89 -4.29
CA GLY A 113 22.03 -8.52 -5.70
C GLY A 113 20.68 -8.80 -6.37
N LYS A 114 19.67 -9.31 -5.63
CA LYS A 114 18.37 -9.72 -6.21
C LYS A 114 17.18 -9.19 -5.41
N TYR A 115 16.12 -8.82 -6.12
CA TYR A 115 14.82 -8.50 -5.52
C TYR A 115 13.99 -9.77 -5.30
N SER A 116 13.68 -10.06 -4.04
CA SER A 116 12.85 -11.18 -3.59
C SER A 116 11.70 -10.70 -2.72
N SER A 117 10.60 -11.44 -2.72
CA SER A 117 9.47 -11.19 -1.83
C SER A 117 9.81 -11.70 -0.42
N GLU A 118 9.60 -10.87 0.58
CA GLU A 118 9.71 -11.25 1.98
C GLU A 118 8.50 -10.81 2.77
N PHE A 119 8.24 -11.58 3.80
CA PHE A 119 7.24 -11.29 4.77
C PHE A 119 7.62 -10.11 5.65
N CYS A 120 6.61 -9.33 6.04
CA CYS A 120 6.80 -8.17 6.89
C CYS A 120 6.82 -8.51 8.38
N SER A 121 7.50 -7.66 9.15
CA SER A 121 7.59 -7.74 10.61
C SER A 121 6.40 -7.10 11.33
N THR A 122 5.42 -6.57 10.58
CA THR A 122 4.19 -6.03 11.18
C THR A 122 3.49 -7.10 12.00
N PRO A 123 3.09 -6.81 13.25
CA PRO A 123 2.43 -7.79 14.09
C PRO A 123 0.98 -7.99 13.66
N ALA A 124 0.44 -9.19 13.90
CA ALA A 124 -1.01 -9.39 13.88
C ALA A 124 -1.61 -8.63 15.08
N CYS A 125 -2.77 -8.01 14.90
CA CYS A 125 -3.48 -7.42 16.04
C CYS A 125 -3.84 -8.54 17.01
N SER A 126 -3.62 -8.34 18.31
CA SER A 126 -4.11 -9.28 19.32
C SER A 126 -5.62 -9.33 19.21
N GLU A 127 -6.19 -10.51 18.99
CA GLU A 127 -7.62 -10.71 19.25
C GLU A 127 -7.83 -10.41 20.74
N GLY A 128 -8.53 -9.32 21.03
CA GLY A 128 -8.84 -8.89 22.39
C GLY A 128 -9.80 -9.85 23.08
#